data_AF-A0A1F6QI48-F1
#
_entry.id   AF-A0A1F6QI48-F1
#
_cell.length_a   1.000
_cell.length_b   1.000
_cell.length_c   1.000
_cell.angle_alpha   90.00
_cell.angle_beta   90.00
_cell.angle_gamma   90.00
#
_symmetry.space_group_name_H-M   'P 1'
#
loop_
_entity.id
_entity.type
_entity.pdbx_description
1 polymer ?
#
loop_
_entity_poly.entity_id
_entity_poly.type
_entity_poly.pdbx_seq_one_letter_code
_entity_poly.pdbx_strand_id
1 'polypeptide(L)'
;MKRFISYLLCFTILLSLSLNVSAVYTDVNNMRSIPPETTVAELKSLLKSVKSVSDGIAVLLDNVKIGTGYDVFCNDGTYKAVVLADVNGDANVSAFDYLMIKRAFLGTYTLNGVYKLAADTDEDGAINSLDYLTVKRQVLGTYTIGSKENAKSVPVLLYHHILPDIDKASDKWKNNEITISTTEFRKHMELIRDSGYTIISTDELIAYIKGERTIPEKSVVLNFDDGYKSNTEYAAPILREFGYQATIFSVIQPFFGNFELHYNFDSLQHLTEQDLTNNSDVFTQECHTYLNHEHLSQQSYSYVYNDLMQSQNAYPSKYFAYPYGDFDADVIKAVKAAGLKAAFTIVGRDVVIGENLYEIPRYMVTSPMSNQDFLKYLN
;
A
#
# COMPACT_ATOMS: atom_id res chain seq x y z
N MET A 1 23.12 41.06 -19.40
CA MET A 1 23.65 39.68 -19.44
C MET A 1 23.50 38.93 -18.10
N LYS A 2 22.38 39.12 -17.39
CA LYS A 2 21.98 38.33 -16.19
C LYS A 2 20.45 38.12 -16.16
N ARG A 3 19.87 37.96 -17.36
CA ARG A 3 18.46 37.61 -17.60
C ARG A 3 18.33 36.26 -18.35
N PHE A 4 19.40 35.46 -18.36
CA PHE A 4 19.50 34.23 -19.13
C PHE A 4 19.96 33.01 -18.32
N ILE A 5 20.12 33.11 -16.99
CA ILE A 5 20.46 31.97 -16.13
C ILE A 5 19.53 31.97 -14.92
N SER A 6 18.53 31.08 -15.02
CA SER A 6 17.70 30.46 -13.96
C SER A 6 16.28 30.15 -14.42
N TYR A 7 16.00 30.36 -15.72
CA TYR A 7 15.05 29.50 -16.45
C TYR A 7 15.45 28.01 -16.43
N LEU A 8 16.67 27.68 -15.95
CA LEU A 8 17.12 26.31 -15.66
C LEU A 8 16.67 25.78 -14.28
N LEU A 9 16.10 26.62 -13.41
CA LEU A 9 15.50 26.20 -12.13
C LEU A 9 13.98 26.00 -12.24
N CYS A 10 13.39 26.38 -13.38
CA CYS A 10 11.95 26.36 -13.63
C CYS A 10 11.53 25.28 -14.64
N PHE A 11 12.45 24.41 -15.07
CA PHE A 11 12.19 23.39 -16.11
C PHE A 11 12.59 21.96 -15.72
N THR A 12 13.34 21.77 -14.62
CA THR A 12 13.69 20.45 -14.04
C THR A 12 12.97 20.16 -12.72
N ILE A 13 12.23 21.14 -12.20
CA ILE A 13 11.19 20.95 -11.19
C ILE A 13 9.83 21.04 -11.90
N LEU A 14 9.71 20.32 -13.02
CA LEU A 14 8.43 19.71 -13.38
C LEU A 14 8.21 18.63 -12.33
N LEU A 15 7.82 19.08 -11.15
CA LEU A 15 6.87 18.48 -10.26
C LEU A 15 6.53 17.04 -10.69
N SER A 16 7.41 16.10 -10.38
CA SER A 16 7.04 14.71 -10.19
C SER A 16 6.25 14.65 -8.87
N LEU A 17 5.18 15.43 -8.79
CA LEU A 17 4.04 15.06 -7.98
C LEU A 17 3.53 13.82 -8.69
N SER A 18 4.04 12.66 -8.26
CA SER A 18 3.43 11.37 -8.49
C SER A 18 2.02 11.49 -7.91
N LEU A 19 1.11 12.02 -8.73
CA LEU A 19 -0.31 12.00 -8.42
C LEU A 19 -0.64 10.51 -8.34
N ASN A 20 -0.95 10.07 -7.12
CA ASN A 20 -1.28 8.68 -6.88
C ASN A 20 -2.43 8.30 -7.80
N VAL A 21 -2.27 7.16 -8.46
CA VAL A 21 -3.36 6.58 -9.21
C VAL A 21 -4.25 5.88 -8.19
N SER A 22 -5.36 6.52 -7.83
CA SER A 22 -6.35 5.88 -6.97
C SER A 22 -7.00 4.72 -7.70
N ALA A 23 -7.30 3.67 -6.96
CA ALA A 23 -7.79 2.42 -7.50
C ALA A 23 -9.12 2.04 -6.85
N VAL A 24 -10.04 1.51 -7.65
CA VAL A 24 -11.45 1.36 -7.28
C VAL A 24 -11.61 0.47 -6.05
N TYR A 25 -12.38 0.93 -5.06
CA TYR A 25 -12.66 0.20 -3.81
C TYR A 25 -14.04 0.55 -3.23
N THR A 26 -14.53 -0.26 -2.29
CA THR A 26 -15.77 0.01 -1.54
C THR A 26 -15.50 0.52 -0.12
N ASP A 27 -16.24 1.54 0.33
CA ASP A 27 -16.33 1.97 1.73
C ASP A 27 -17.76 1.81 2.29
N VAL A 28 -18.02 2.34 3.50
CA VAL A 28 -19.25 2.13 4.30
C VAL A 28 -20.54 2.27 3.49
N ASN A 29 -20.58 3.06 2.40
CA ASN A 29 -21.70 3.07 1.43
C ASN A 29 -21.32 3.46 -0.01
N ASN A 30 -20.05 3.67 -0.33
CA ASN A 30 -19.64 4.18 -1.63
C ASN A 30 -18.68 3.23 -2.34
N MET A 31 -18.70 3.26 -3.67
CA MET A 31 -17.66 2.69 -4.51
C MET A 31 -16.80 3.83 -5.05
N ARG A 32 -15.61 3.99 -4.47
CA ARG A 32 -14.70 5.12 -4.68
C ARG A 32 -13.63 4.84 -5.72
N SER A 33 -12.95 5.92 -6.10
CA SER A 33 -11.84 5.95 -7.06
C SER A 33 -12.19 5.41 -8.46
N ILE A 34 -13.46 5.44 -8.87
CA ILE A 34 -13.84 5.01 -10.21
C ILE A 34 -13.20 5.99 -11.21
N PRO A 35 -12.34 5.54 -12.15
CA PRO A 35 -11.75 6.43 -13.13
C PRO A 35 -12.83 7.08 -14.01
N PRO A 36 -12.63 8.32 -14.48
CA PRO A 36 -13.48 8.92 -15.50
C PRO A 36 -13.66 8.01 -16.70
N GLU A 37 -14.80 8.16 -17.39
CA GLU A 37 -15.12 7.43 -18.61
C GLU A 37 -15.29 5.90 -18.40
N THR A 38 -15.34 5.40 -17.17
CA THR A 38 -15.53 3.97 -16.89
C THR A 38 -16.96 3.55 -17.24
N THR A 39 -17.09 2.48 -18.03
CA THR A 39 -18.37 1.87 -18.41
C THR A 39 -18.83 0.80 -17.41
N VAL A 40 -20.10 0.43 -17.47
CA VAL A 40 -20.66 -0.67 -16.65
C VAL A 40 -19.92 -1.99 -16.88
N ALA A 41 -19.56 -2.31 -18.13
CA ALA A 41 -18.78 -3.50 -18.47
C ALA A 41 -17.38 -3.46 -17.84
N GLU A 42 -16.69 -2.32 -17.95
CA GLU A 42 -15.35 -2.13 -17.37
C GLU A 42 -15.41 -2.26 -15.85
N LEU A 43 -16.39 -1.64 -15.18
CA LEU A 43 -16.52 -1.76 -13.72
C LEU A 43 -16.76 -3.20 -13.26
N LYS A 44 -17.62 -3.95 -13.97
CA LYS A 44 -17.82 -5.40 -13.72
C LYS A 44 -16.54 -6.21 -13.90
N SER A 45 -15.70 -5.82 -14.85
CA SER A 45 -14.41 -6.46 -15.08
C SER A 45 -13.39 -6.12 -13.98
N LEU A 46 -13.44 -4.91 -13.44
CA LEU A 46 -12.55 -4.44 -12.37
C LEU A 46 -12.90 -5.08 -11.02
N LEU A 47 -14.20 -5.14 -10.69
CA LEU A 47 -14.70 -5.66 -9.42
C LEU A 47 -15.72 -6.78 -9.67
N LYS A 48 -15.31 -8.02 -9.39
CA LYS A 48 -16.15 -9.22 -9.59
C LYS A 48 -17.44 -9.23 -8.77
N SER A 49 -17.53 -8.40 -7.72
CA SER A 49 -18.72 -8.28 -6.88
C SER A 49 -19.87 -7.56 -7.59
N VAL A 50 -19.60 -6.78 -8.64
CA VAL A 50 -20.59 -5.90 -9.30
C VAL A 50 -21.52 -6.70 -10.22
N LYS A 51 -22.83 -6.54 -10.01
CA LYS A 51 -23.88 -7.19 -10.81
C LYS A 51 -24.50 -6.26 -11.84
N SER A 52 -24.83 -5.04 -11.44
CA SER A 52 -25.50 -4.05 -12.28
C SER A 52 -25.34 -2.64 -11.73
N VAL A 53 -25.58 -1.63 -12.56
CA VAL A 53 -25.55 -0.21 -12.17
C VAL A 53 -26.84 0.46 -12.62
N SER A 54 -27.36 1.42 -11.83
CA SER A 54 -28.54 2.22 -12.12
C SER A 54 -28.25 3.71 -11.94
N ASP A 55 -28.81 4.56 -12.79
CA ASP A 55 -28.77 6.03 -12.65
C ASP A 55 -29.86 6.56 -11.69
N GLY A 56 -30.61 5.67 -11.04
CA GLY A 56 -31.77 5.98 -10.19
C GLY A 56 -33.10 5.97 -10.95
N ILE A 57 -33.08 5.90 -12.29
CA ILE A 57 -34.26 5.79 -13.15
C ILE A 57 -34.33 4.39 -13.76
N ALA A 58 -33.22 3.88 -14.30
CA ALA A 58 -33.14 2.60 -14.98
C ALA A 58 -31.81 1.88 -14.74
N VAL A 59 -31.84 0.55 -14.85
CA VAL A 59 -30.62 -0.26 -14.90
C VAL A 59 -29.93 -0.02 -16.25
N LEU A 60 -28.64 0.31 -16.19
CA LEU A 60 -27.83 0.71 -17.32
C LEU A 60 -27.32 -0.49 -18.13
N LEU A 61 -27.15 -0.28 -19.44
CA LEU A 61 -26.49 -1.24 -20.33
C LEU A 61 -24.97 -1.22 -20.13
N ASP A 62 -24.32 -2.32 -20.51
CA ASP A 62 -22.89 -2.55 -20.29
C ASP A 62 -21.97 -1.51 -20.94
N ASN A 63 -22.39 -0.87 -22.04
CA ASN A 63 -21.61 0.15 -22.74
C ASN A 63 -21.82 1.58 -22.22
N VAL A 64 -22.66 1.78 -21.21
CA VAL A 64 -22.98 3.10 -20.67
C VAL A 64 -21.93 3.50 -19.63
N LYS A 65 -21.52 4.77 -19.62
CA LYS A 65 -20.63 5.34 -18.61
C LYS A 65 -21.33 5.47 -17.27
N ILE A 66 -20.56 5.32 -16.20
CA ILE A 66 -21.04 5.48 -14.83
C ILE A 66 -20.77 6.92 -14.41
N GLY A 67 -21.73 7.54 -13.72
CA GLY A 67 -21.58 8.86 -13.10
C GLY A 67 -21.58 8.79 -11.58
N THR A 68 -21.08 9.85 -10.95
CA THR A 68 -21.13 9.97 -9.49
C THR A 68 -22.59 10.01 -9.00
N GLY A 69 -22.90 9.24 -7.95
CA GLY A 69 -24.23 9.14 -7.35
C GLY A 69 -25.09 7.99 -7.89
N TYR A 70 -24.63 7.27 -8.91
CA TYR A 70 -25.30 6.09 -9.45
C TYR A 70 -25.30 4.94 -8.42
N ASP A 71 -26.31 4.09 -8.46
CA ASP A 71 -26.42 2.90 -7.60
C ASP A 71 -25.70 1.71 -8.24
N VAL A 72 -24.66 1.21 -7.57
CA VAL A 72 -23.91 0.01 -7.94
C VAL A 72 -24.40 -1.15 -7.08
N PHE A 73 -25.01 -2.15 -7.70
CA PHE A 73 -25.51 -3.34 -7.01
C PHE A 73 -24.44 -4.42 -7.01
N CYS A 74 -23.97 -4.78 -5.82
CA CYS A 74 -22.95 -5.80 -5.60
C CYS A 74 -23.56 -7.08 -4.99
N ASN A 75 -22.71 -8.08 -4.73
CA ASN A 75 -23.11 -9.30 -4.02
C ASN A 75 -23.50 -9.05 -2.56
N ASP A 76 -22.89 -8.05 -1.94
CA ASP A 76 -22.89 -7.75 -0.50
C ASP A 76 -23.68 -6.48 -0.11
N GLY A 77 -24.09 -5.68 -1.09
CA GLY A 77 -24.85 -4.47 -0.83
C GLY A 77 -25.07 -3.60 -2.07
N THR A 78 -25.61 -2.41 -1.83
CA THR A 78 -25.74 -1.35 -2.83
C THR A 78 -24.84 -0.19 -2.41
N TYR A 79 -24.03 0.30 -3.35
CA TYR A 79 -23.06 1.36 -3.14
C TYR A 79 -23.33 2.54 -4.06
N LYS A 80 -23.04 3.75 -3.61
CA LYS A 80 -23.04 4.92 -4.47
C LYS A 80 -21.71 5.03 -5.22
N ALA A 81 -21.77 5.12 -6.55
CA ALA A 81 -20.60 5.35 -7.38
C ALA A 81 -20.00 6.73 -7.08
N VAL A 82 -18.68 6.80 -6.96
CA VAL A 82 -17.90 8.04 -6.87
C VAL A 82 -16.86 7.99 -7.99
N VAL A 83 -17.17 8.69 -9.07
CA VAL A 83 -16.30 8.82 -10.23
C VAL A 83 -15.43 10.04 -10.02
N LEU A 84 -14.11 9.84 -10.02
CA LEU A 84 -13.16 10.92 -9.73
C LEU A 84 -13.38 12.08 -10.70
N ALA A 85 -13.39 13.29 -10.17
CA ALA A 85 -13.65 14.54 -10.89
C ALA A 85 -15.04 14.70 -11.52
N ASP A 86 -15.96 13.73 -11.46
CA ASP A 86 -17.37 13.93 -11.83
C ASP A 86 -18.14 14.43 -10.60
N VAL A 87 -18.26 15.75 -10.48
CA VAL A 87 -18.86 16.39 -9.29
C VAL A 87 -20.30 16.86 -9.54
N ASN A 88 -20.82 16.60 -10.74
CA ASN A 88 -22.18 16.95 -11.13
C ASN A 88 -23.06 15.70 -11.42
N GLY A 89 -22.44 14.51 -11.55
CA GLY A 89 -23.11 13.21 -11.72
C GLY A 89 -23.51 12.89 -13.17
N ASP A 90 -23.01 13.64 -14.16
CA ASP A 90 -23.37 13.49 -15.57
C ASP A 90 -22.51 12.45 -16.32
N ALA A 91 -21.62 11.76 -15.61
CA ALA A 91 -20.68 10.75 -16.13
C ALA A 91 -19.63 11.29 -17.12
N ASN A 92 -19.43 12.61 -17.21
CA ASN A 92 -18.43 13.24 -18.07
C ASN A 92 -17.61 14.30 -17.31
N VAL A 93 -16.30 14.07 -17.18
CA VAL A 93 -15.41 15.07 -16.56
C VAL A 93 -15.13 16.22 -17.53
N SER A 94 -15.64 17.41 -17.22
CA SER A 94 -15.67 18.55 -18.11
C SER A 94 -15.15 19.84 -17.46
N ALA A 95 -15.17 20.94 -18.23
CA ALA A 95 -14.86 22.27 -17.72
C ALA A 95 -15.83 22.73 -16.60
N PHE A 96 -17.04 22.15 -16.55
CA PHE A 96 -18.01 22.46 -15.50
C PHE A 96 -17.54 21.90 -14.16
N ASP A 97 -17.06 20.67 -14.13
CA ASP A 97 -16.54 20.00 -12.94
C ASP A 97 -15.30 20.72 -12.40
N TYR A 98 -14.36 21.05 -13.30
CA TYR A 98 -13.22 21.89 -12.97
C TYR A 98 -13.64 23.19 -12.27
N LEU A 99 -14.67 23.87 -12.80
CA LEU A 99 -15.15 25.13 -12.21
C LEU A 99 -15.77 24.91 -10.83
N MET A 100 -16.55 23.85 -10.65
CA MET A 100 -17.17 23.51 -9.37
C MET A 100 -16.13 23.19 -8.29
N ILE A 101 -15.12 22.36 -8.60
CA ILE A 101 -14.03 22.02 -7.68
C ILE A 101 -13.22 23.26 -7.33
N LYS A 102 -12.87 24.09 -8.34
CA LYS A 102 -12.20 25.37 -8.11
C LYS A 102 -13.01 26.29 -7.19
N ARG A 103 -14.33 26.36 -7.37
CA ARG A 103 -15.20 27.18 -6.51
C ARG A 103 -15.29 26.63 -5.09
N ALA A 104 -15.29 25.31 -4.93
CA ALA A 104 -15.24 24.64 -3.64
C ALA A 104 -13.94 24.93 -2.90
N PHE A 105 -12.80 24.81 -3.57
CA PHE A 105 -11.50 25.22 -3.05
C PHE A 105 -11.47 26.70 -2.63
N LEU A 106 -12.06 27.59 -3.42
CA LEU A 106 -12.15 29.03 -3.11
C LEU A 106 -13.21 29.37 -2.04
N GLY A 107 -13.96 28.39 -1.52
CA GLY A 107 -15.02 28.62 -0.53
C GLY A 107 -16.26 29.36 -1.07
N THR A 108 -16.43 29.40 -2.39
CA THR A 108 -17.54 30.10 -3.08
C THR A 108 -18.67 29.17 -3.52
N TYR A 109 -18.54 27.88 -3.21
CA TYR A 109 -19.49 26.81 -3.46
C TYR A 109 -19.23 25.66 -2.49
N THR A 110 -20.25 24.89 -2.13
CA THR A 110 -20.11 23.75 -1.20
C THR A 110 -20.55 22.48 -1.89
N LEU A 111 -19.63 21.53 -2.02
CA LEU A 111 -19.91 20.16 -2.45
C LEU A 111 -20.24 19.30 -1.23
N ASN A 112 -21.19 18.38 -1.37
CA ASN A 112 -21.67 17.51 -0.29
C ASN A 112 -21.71 16.05 -0.74
N GLY A 113 -21.63 15.13 0.24
CA GLY A 113 -21.75 13.69 0.02
C GLY A 113 -20.75 13.16 -1.02
N VAL A 114 -21.23 12.30 -1.91
CA VAL A 114 -20.43 11.65 -2.97
C VAL A 114 -19.75 12.64 -3.91
N TYR A 115 -20.33 13.81 -4.15
CA TYR A 115 -19.72 14.83 -5.02
C TYR A 115 -18.55 15.54 -4.36
N LYS A 116 -18.53 15.63 -3.02
CA LYS A 116 -17.35 16.08 -2.28
C LYS A 116 -16.22 15.05 -2.40
N LEU A 117 -16.58 13.76 -2.31
CA LEU A 117 -15.62 12.66 -2.44
C LEU A 117 -15.05 12.56 -3.87
N ALA A 118 -15.84 12.87 -4.90
CA ALA A 118 -15.39 12.90 -6.29
C ALA A 118 -14.45 14.08 -6.58
N ALA A 119 -14.59 15.19 -5.84
CA ALA A 119 -13.76 16.39 -6.00
C ALA A 119 -12.36 16.25 -5.41
N ASP A 120 -12.20 15.34 -4.45
CA ASP A 120 -10.94 14.96 -3.80
C ASP A 120 -10.27 13.86 -4.65
N THR A 121 -9.54 14.31 -5.67
CA THR A 121 -9.03 13.46 -6.77
C THR A 121 -7.77 12.69 -6.42
N ASP A 122 -7.01 13.15 -5.43
CA ASP A 122 -5.87 12.43 -4.84
C ASP A 122 -6.23 11.74 -3.52
N GLU A 123 -7.49 11.88 -3.07
CA GLU A 123 -8.09 11.21 -1.90
C GLU A 123 -7.39 11.53 -0.58
N ASP A 124 -6.85 12.74 -0.45
CA ASP A 124 -6.19 13.23 0.76
C ASP A 124 -7.17 13.74 1.85
N GLY A 125 -8.47 13.76 1.51
CA GLY A 125 -9.56 14.18 2.37
C GLY A 125 -9.90 15.67 2.30
N ALA A 126 -9.19 16.45 1.49
CA ALA A 126 -9.34 17.90 1.39
C ALA A 126 -9.31 18.41 -0.06
N ILE A 127 -10.40 19.07 -0.47
CA ILE A 127 -10.44 19.75 -1.78
C ILE A 127 -9.48 20.94 -1.79
N ASN A 128 -8.36 20.80 -2.49
CA ASN A 128 -7.26 21.74 -2.48
C ASN A 128 -6.87 22.19 -3.91
N SER A 129 -5.67 22.76 -4.05
CA SER A 129 -5.23 23.30 -5.34
C SER A 129 -4.73 22.24 -6.34
N LEU A 130 -4.30 21.09 -5.83
CA LEU A 130 -3.93 19.94 -6.65
C LEU A 130 -5.15 19.34 -7.33
N ASP A 131 -6.29 19.22 -6.64
CA ASP A 131 -7.50 18.64 -7.21
C ASP A 131 -7.96 19.34 -8.48
N TYR A 132 -8.21 20.64 -8.40
CA TYR A 132 -8.68 21.37 -9.58
C TYR A 132 -7.60 21.43 -10.67
N LEU A 133 -6.31 21.32 -10.32
CA LEU A 133 -5.22 21.26 -11.31
C LEU A 133 -5.22 19.92 -12.05
N THR A 134 -5.44 18.81 -11.33
CA THR A 134 -5.60 17.46 -11.86
C THR A 134 -6.79 17.43 -12.82
N VAL A 135 -7.95 17.93 -12.41
CA VAL A 135 -9.15 18.00 -13.28
C VAL A 135 -8.91 18.89 -14.50
N LYS A 136 -8.23 20.02 -14.33
CA LYS A 136 -7.85 20.88 -15.47
C LYS A 136 -6.99 20.10 -16.47
N ARG A 137 -6.01 19.31 -16.02
CA ARG A 137 -5.14 18.52 -16.91
C ARG A 137 -5.90 17.39 -17.60
N GLN A 138 -6.82 16.73 -16.90
CA GLN A 138 -7.76 15.75 -17.49
C GLN A 138 -8.55 16.36 -18.64
N VAL A 139 -9.19 17.51 -18.40
CA VAL A 139 -10.00 18.21 -19.41
C VAL A 139 -9.17 18.68 -20.60
N LEU A 140 -7.89 19.00 -20.37
CA LEU A 140 -6.94 19.38 -21.42
C LEU A 140 -6.30 18.17 -22.13
N GLY A 141 -6.58 16.94 -21.70
CA GLY A 141 -5.99 15.72 -22.25
C GLY A 141 -4.49 15.57 -21.98
N THR A 142 -3.95 16.27 -20.98
CA THR A 142 -2.53 16.21 -20.61
C THR A 142 -2.25 15.30 -19.41
N TYR A 143 -3.29 14.71 -18.84
CA TYR A 143 -3.24 13.80 -17.70
C TYR A 143 -4.48 12.89 -17.71
N THR A 144 -4.38 11.70 -17.14
CA THR A 144 -5.51 10.79 -16.93
C THR A 144 -5.68 10.52 -15.44
N ILE A 145 -6.87 10.81 -14.90
CA ILE A 145 -7.22 10.58 -13.50
C ILE A 145 -7.57 9.11 -13.28
N GLY A 146 -6.97 8.49 -12.27
CA GLY A 146 -7.19 7.07 -11.95
C GLY A 146 -6.64 6.11 -13.01
N SER A 147 -6.60 4.82 -12.68
CA SER A 147 -6.23 3.76 -13.63
C SER A 147 -7.46 2.94 -13.97
N LYS A 148 -7.70 2.74 -15.27
CA LYS A 148 -8.67 1.75 -15.76
C LYS A 148 -8.09 0.33 -15.82
N GLU A 149 -6.80 0.20 -15.56
CA GLU A 149 -6.08 -1.07 -15.58
C GLU A 149 -5.80 -1.52 -14.15
N ASN A 150 -6.04 -2.80 -13.89
CA ASN A 150 -5.75 -3.44 -12.60
C ASN A 150 -4.44 -4.23 -12.73
N ALA A 151 -3.60 -4.23 -11.69
CA ALA A 151 -2.39 -5.05 -11.69
C ALA A 151 -2.72 -6.52 -11.95
N LYS A 152 -1.93 -7.14 -12.83
CA LYS A 152 -2.01 -8.59 -13.09
C LYS A 152 -1.43 -9.39 -11.93
N SER A 153 -0.40 -8.83 -11.29
CA SER A 153 0.31 -9.41 -10.18
C SER A 153 1.01 -8.30 -9.37
N VAL A 154 1.39 -8.58 -8.13
CA VAL A 154 2.01 -7.62 -7.20
C VAL A 154 3.21 -8.26 -6.51
N PRO A 155 4.43 -7.73 -6.67
CA PRO A 155 5.55 -8.12 -5.84
C PRO A 155 5.39 -7.60 -4.40
N VAL A 156 5.71 -8.47 -3.45
CA VAL A 156 5.83 -8.12 -2.03
C VAL A 156 7.28 -8.31 -1.63
N LEU A 157 7.96 -7.22 -1.29
CA LEU A 157 9.38 -7.24 -0.94
C LEU A 157 9.55 -7.40 0.57
N LEU A 158 10.36 -8.37 0.98
CA LEU A 158 10.69 -8.66 2.37
C LEU A 158 12.11 -8.22 2.71
N TYR A 159 12.21 -7.31 3.67
CA TYR A 159 13.45 -6.86 4.29
C TYR A 159 13.54 -7.34 5.75
N HIS A 160 14.72 -7.26 6.35
CA HIS A 160 14.90 -7.56 7.78
C HIS A 160 15.70 -6.45 8.45
N HIS A 161 17.03 -6.48 8.35
CA HIS A 161 17.91 -5.56 9.07
C HIS A 161 18.49 -4.53 8.11
N ILE A 162 18.43 -3.24 8.45
CA ILE A 162 19.06 -2.16 7.67
C ILE A 162 20.18 -1.52 8.50
N LEU A 163 21.40 -1.44 7.98
CA LEU A 163 22.53 -0.82 8.70
C LEU A 163 23.29 0.19 7.84
N PRO A 164 23.95 1.20 8.43
CA PRO A 164 24.95 1.99 7.73
C PRO A 164 25.99 1.08 7.07
N ASP A 165 26.51 1.48 5.90
CA ASP A 165 27.48 0.69 5.13
C ASP A 165 28.71 0.27 5.96
N ILE A 166 29.19 1.15 6.84
CA ILE A 166 30.32 0.87 7.73
C ILE A 166 30.01 -0.23 8.75
N ASP A 167 28.80 -0.22 9.32
CA ASP A 167 28.37 -1.21 10.33
C ASP A 167 28.06 -2.55 9.66
N LYS A 168 27.43 -2.51 8.48
CA LYS A 168 27.21 -3.69 7.64
C LYS A 168 28.53 -4.37 7.24
N ALA A 169 29.58 -3.60 6.98
CA ALA A 169 30.91 -4.11 6.64
C ALA A 169 31.68 -4.70 7.83
N SER A 170 31.20 -4.53 9.07
CA SER A 170 31.84 -5.07 10.27
C SER A 170 31.88 -6.61 10.27
N ASP A 171 32.82 -7.19 11.02
CA ASP A 171 32.96 -8.65 11.16
C ASP A 171 31.69 -9.34 11.65
N LYS A 172 30.85 -8.61 12.39
CA LYS A 172 29.58 -9.11 12.91
C LYS A 172 28.52 -9.29 11.83
N TRP A 173 28.46 -8.38 10.85
CA TRP A 173 27.33 -8.28 9.90
C TRP A 173 27.70 -8.57 8.44
N LYS A 174 29.00 -8.60 8.09
CA LYS A 174 29.48 -8.72 6.70
C LYS A 174 28.98 -9.95 5.95
N ASN A 175 28.69 -11.05 6.66
CA ASN A 175 28.23 -12.31 6.08
C ASN A 175 26.72 -12.55 6.25
N ASN A 176 25.96 -11.58 6.79
CA ASN A 176 24.52 -11.71 6.96
C ASN A 176 23.78 -11.20 5.72
N GLU A 177 23.32 -12.09 4.86
CA GLU A 177 22.69 -11.73 3.58
C GLU A 177 21.34 -11.01 3.74
N ILE A 178 20.65 -11.11 4.87
CA ILE A 178 19.39 -10.39 5.13
C ILE A 178 19.59 -9.03 5.82
N THR A 179 20.85 -8.62 6.04
CA THR A 179 21.22 -7.26 6.44
C THR A 179 21.59 -6.42 5.23
N ILE A 180 20.80 -5.41 4.91
CA ILE A 180 20.98 -4.51 3.76
C ILE A 180 21.63 -3.20 4.21
N SER A 181 22.53 -2.64 3.41
CA SER A 181 23.10 -1.33 3.73
C SER A 181 22.10 -0.20 3.47
N THR A 182 22.24 0.94 4.15
CA THR A 182 21.41 2.13 3.88
C THR A 182 21.57 2.64 2.44
N THR A 183 22.78 2.54 1.87
CA THR A 183 23.03 2.88 0.46
C THR A 183 22.26 1.97 -0.49
N GLU A 184 22.29 0.66 -0.26
CA GLU A 184 21.58 -0.32 -1.09
C GLU A 184 20.05 -0.19 -0.93
N PHE A 185 19.55 -0.05 0.30
CA PHE A 185 18.13 0.16 0.57
C PHE A 185 17.60 1.44 -0.09
N ARG A 186 18.34 2.56 0.01
CA ARG A 186 18.00 3.79 -0.72
C ARG A 186 17.94 3.56 -2.22
N LYS A 187 18.90 2.80 -2.77
CA LYS A 187 18.92 2.49 -4.20
C LYS A 187 17.69 1.69 -4.63
N HIS A 188 17.22 0.76 -3.81
CA HIS A 188 15.97 0.04 -4.06
C HIS A 188 14.76 0.99 -4.12
N MET A 189 14.65 1.95 -3.20
CA MET A 189 13.57 2.95 -3.22
C MET A 189 13.63 3.84 -4.46
N GLU A 190 14.83 4.26 -4.89
CA GLU A 190 15.02 4.98 -6.16
C GLU A 190 14.56 4.14 -7.36
N LEU A 191 14.92 2.86 -7.41
CA LEU A 191 14.55 1.97 -8.51
C LEU A 191 13.04 1.74 -8.58
N ILE A 192 12.36 1.61 -7.44
CA ILE A 192 10.88 1.54 -7.37
C ILE A 192 10.28 2.81 -7.98
N ARG A 193 10.70 3.99 -7.50
CA ARG A 193 10.22 5.29 -8.01
C ARG A 193 10.49 5.45 -9.50
N ASP A 194 11.72 5.22 -9.93
CA ASP A 194 12.18 5.46 -11.30
C ASP A 194 11.56 4.45 -12.29
N SER A 195 11.14 3.28 -11.81
CA SER A 195 10.39 2.28 -12.59
C SER A 195 8.89 2.58 -12.66
N GLY A 196 8.41 3.60 -11.92
CA GLY A 196 7.02 4.05 -11.88
C GLY A 196 6.12 3.18 -11.00
N TYR A 197 6.67 2.50 -9.99
CA TYR A 197 5.88 1.71 -9.05
C TYR A 197 5.29 2.58 -7.95
N THR A 198 4.04 2.29 -7.61
CA THR A 198 3.33 2.84 -6.45
C THR A 198 3.45 1.86 -5.29
N ILE A 199 3.85 2.38 -4.12
CA ILE A 199 3.77 1.61 -2.88
C ILE A 199 2.29 1.53 -2.47
N ILE A 200 1.78 0.32 -2.29
CA ILE A 200 0.47 0.10 -1.68
C ILE A 200 0.63 -0.50 -0.29
N SER A 201 -0.34 -0.25 0.58
CA SER A 201 -0.38 -0.82 1.93
C SER A 201 -0.72 -2.31 1.90
N THR A 202 -0.37 -3.01 2.99
CA THR A 202 -0.75 -4.42 3.16
C THR A 202 -2.27 -4.61 3.17
N ASP A 203 -3.04 -3.66 3.72
CA ASP A 203 -4.51 -3.71 3.67
C ASP A 203 -5.05 -3.67 2.24
N GLU A 204 -4.47 -2.81 1.38
CA GLU A 204 -4.84 -2.73 -0.03
C GLU A 204 -4.48 -4.01 -0.79
N LEU A 205 -3.32 -4.61 -0.49
CA LEU A 205 -2.93 -5.92 -1.04
C LEU A 205 -3.95 -7.01 -0.68
N ILE A 206 -4.37 -7.08 0.59
CA ILE A 206 -5.36 -8.08 1.03
C ILE A 206 -6.71 -7.87 0.34
N ALA A 207 -7.17 -6.62 0.19
CA ALA A 207 -8.38 -6.30 -0.55
C ALA A 207 -8.25 -6.66 -2.05
N TYR A 208 -7.07 -6.44 -2.65
CA TYR A 208 -6.76 -6.86 -4.01
C TYR A 208 -6.82 -8.38 -4.19
N ILE A 209 -6.20 -9.15 -3.31
CA ILE A 209 -6.25 -10.62 -3.34
C ILE A 209 -7.71 -11.11 -3.33
N LYS A 210 -8.56 -10.47 -2.52
CA LYS A 210 -9.99 -10.83 -2.43
C LYS A 210 -10.82 -10.35 -3.62
N GLY A 211 -10.27 -9.49 -4.48
CA GLY A 211 -10.99 -8.83 -5.58
C GLY A 211 -11.97 -7.76 -5.10
N GLU A 212 -11.77 -7.24 -3.89
CA GLU A 212 -12.56 -6.17 -3.26
C GLU A 212 -12.03 -4.78 -3.63
N ARG A 213 -10.78 -4.70 -4.11
CA ARG A 213 -10.09 -3.48 -4.53
C ARG A 213 -9.25 -3.75 -5.78
N THR A 214 -9.24 -2.80 -6.70
CA THR A 214 -8.23 -2.77 -7.78
C THR A 214 -7.00 -1.99 -7.31
N ILE A 215 -5.87 -2.11 -7.99
CA ILE A 215 -4.63 -1.39 -7.67
C ILE A 215 -3.93 -0.96 -8.97
N PRO A 216 -3.07 0.08 -8.94
CA PRO A 216 -2.30 0.50 -10.10
C PRO A 216 -1.50 -0.65 -10.72
N GLU A 217 -1.36 -0.66 -12.05
CA GLU A 217 -0.67 -1.75 -12.78
C GLU A 217 0.72 -2.05 -12.21
N LYS A 218 1.47 -0.99 -11.85
CA LYS A 218 2.77 -1.07 -11.20
C LYS A 218 2.64 -0.80 -9.70
N SER A 219 2.19 -1.80 -8.96
CA SER A 219 2.12 -1.74 -7.50
C SER A 219 3.18 -2.63 -6.87
N VAL A 220 3.69 -2.25 -5.70
CA VAL A 220 4.61 -3.07 -4.89
C VAL A 220 4.33 -2.85 -3.40
N VAL A 221 4.55 -3.88 -2.59
CA VAL A 221 4.39 -3.82 -1.13
C VAL A 221 5.75 -3.97 -0.46
N LEU A 222 5.96 -3.20 0.61
CA LEU A 222 7.17 -3.27 1.44
C LEU A 222 6.84 -3.90 2.79
N ASN A 223 7.51 -5.01 3.11
CA ASN A 223 7.41 -5.69 4.39
C ASN A 223 8.78 -5.81 5.06
N PHE A 224 8.77 -5.79 6.39
CA PHE A 224 9.93 -6.06 7.24
C PHE A 224 9.56 -7.11 8.27
N ASP A 225 10.43 -8.08 8.51
CA ASP A 225 10.22 -9.09 9.55
C ASP A 225 11.12 -8.83 10.78
N ASP A 226 10.88 -9.60 11.83
CA ASP A 226 11.54 -9.64 13.15
C ASP A 226 11.31 -8.43 14.05
N GLY A 227 11.10 -7.25 13.48
CA GLY A 227 10.87 -6.03 14.26
C GLY A 227 12.14 -5.41 14.79
N TYR A 228 13.18 -5.30 13.97
CA TYR A 228 14.44 -4.70 14.41
C TYR A 228 14.35 -3.19 14.56
N LYS A 229 14.95 -2.65 15.64
CA LYS A 229 15.04 -1.21 15.88
C LYS A 229 15.78 -0.47 14.76
N SER A 230 16.66 -1.16 14.05
CA SER A 230 17.32 -0.61 12.87
C SER A 230 16.34 -0.16 11.78
N ASN A 231 15.13 -0.74 11.72
CA ASN A 231 14.12 -0.34 10.74
C ASN A 231 13.63 1.08 11.03
N THR A 232 13.35 1.40 12.29
CA THR A 232 12.96 2.76 12.70
C THR A 232 14.15 3.73 12.67
N GLU A 233 15.36 3.28 13.02
CA GLU A 233 16.55 4.13 13.02
C GLU A 233 17.00 4.52 11.59
N TYR A 234 17.05 3.56 10.66
CA TYR A 234 17.70 3.75 9.36
C TYR A 234 16.77 3.63 8.16
N ALA A 235 15.75 2.77 8.20
CA ALA A 235 14.82 2.62 7.08
C ALA A 235 13.76 3.72 7.06
N ALA A 236 13.19 4.08 8.22
CA ALA A 236 12.13 5.08 8.33
C ALA A 236 12.50 6.46 7.75
N PRO A 237 13.69 7.03 8.00
CA PRO A 237 14.08 8.31 7.38
C PRO A 237 14.12 8.21 5.85
N ILE A 238 14.63 7.10 5.31
CA ILE A 238 14.68 6.88 3.87
C ILE A 238 13.25 6.75 3.32
N LEU A 239 12.40 5.91 3.89
CA LEU A 239 11.00 5.77 3.47
C LEU A 239 10.26 7.12 3.45
N ARG A 240 10.48 7.95 4.47
CA ARG A 240 9.88 9.29 4.60
C ARG A 240 10.32 10.24 3.49
N GLU A 241 11.57 10.18 3.04
CA GLU A 241 12.05 10.99 1.91
C GLU A 241 11.35 10.64 0.59
N PHE A 242 10.91 9.39 0.43
CA PHE A 242 10.17 8.92 -0.76
C PHE A 242 8.64 8.99 -0.58
N GLY A 243 8.15 9.31 0.62
CA GLY A 243 6.72 9.26 0.95
C GLY A 243 6.17 7.83 0.95
N TYR A 244 7.01 6.83 1.27
CA TYR A 244 6.66 5.42 1.25
C TYR A 244 6.26 4.91 2.63
N GLN A 245 5.36 3.93 2.64
CA GLN A 245 4.93 3.22 3.84
C GLN A 245 5.24 1.73 3.74
N ALA A 246 5.39 1.07 4.89
CA ALA A 246 5.68 -0.34 4.97
C ALA A 246 5.00 -0.98 6.19
N THR A 247 4.96 -2.31 6.21
CA THR A 247 4.48 -3.10 7.35
C THR A 247 5.64 -3.85 7.99
N ILE A 248 5.73 -3.81 9.32
CA ILE A 248 6.69 -4.58 10.11
C ILE A 248 5.95 -5.70 10.83
N PHE A 249 6.39 -6.94 10.65
CA PHE A 249 5.97 -8.12 11.40
C PHE A 249 6.98 -8.37 12.52
N SER A 250 6.62 -8.06 13.77
CA SER A 250 7.55 -8.17 14.89
C SER A 250 7.30 -9.41 15.73
N VAL A 251 8.35 -9.92 16.37
CA VAL A 251 8.19 -10.71 17.58
C VAL A 251 7.65 -9.76 18.66
N ILE A 252 6.46 -10.05 19.18
CA ILE A 252 5.66 -9.09 19.94
C ILE A 252 6.16 -8.89 21.37
N GLN A 253 6.76 -9.89 22.02
CA GLN A 253 7.21 -9.69 23.40
C GLN A 253 8.29 -8.59 23.53
N PRO A 254 9.35 -8.53 22.69
CA PRO A 254 10.31 -7.44 22.70
C PRO A 254 9.71 -6.04 22.47
N PHE A 255 8.56 -5.95 21.80
CA PHE A 255 7.86 -4.68 21.54
C PHE A 255 7.48 -3.91 22.81
N PHE A 256 7.27 -4.63 23.92
CA PHE A 256 6.97 -4.05 25.23
C PHE A 256 8.23 -3.88 26.11
N GLY A 257 9.42 -3.97 25.51
CA GLY A 257 10.70 -3.70 26.16
C GLY A 257 10.91 -2.21 26.47
N ASN A 258 12.06 -1.92 27.11
CA ASN A 258 12.41 -0.53 27.43
C ASN A 258 12.88 0.21 26.16
N PHE A 259 12.30 1.38 25.92
CA PHE A 259 12.78 2.28 24.88
C PHE A 259 14.20 2.76 25.22
N GLU A 260 15.10 2.61 24.25
CA GLU A 260 16.46 3.14 24.31
C GLU A 260 16.58 4.27 23.29
N LEU A 261 17.12 5.43 23.64
CA LEU A 261 17.21 6.53 22.68
C LEU A 261 18.24 6.27 21.58
N HIS A 262 19.35 5.63 21.91
CA HIS A 262 20.46 5.39 20.98
C HIS A 262 20.41 3.96 20.45
N TYR A 263 20.69 3.80 19.16
CA TYR A 263 20.94 2.49 18.56
C TYR A 263 22.37 2.03 18.88
N ASN A 264 22.54 0.77 19.23
CA ASN A 264 23.80 0.12 19.51
C ASN A 264 24.06 -0.99 18.47
N PHE A 265 24.92 -0.67 17.49
CA PHE A 265 25.26 -1.56 16.38
C PHE A 265 25.91 -2.90 16.82
N ASP A 266 26.50 -2.93 18.02
CA ASP A 266 27.09 -4.14 18.61
C ASP A 266 26.05 -5.10 19.21
N SER A 267 24.77 -4.75 19.19
CA SER A 267 23.66 -5.60 19.66
C SER A 267 22.53 -5.69 18.64
N LEU A 268 21.83 -6.83 18.60
CA LEU A 268 20.58 -6.93 17.83
C LEU A 268 19.45 -6.44 18.72
N GLN A 269 18.90 -5.26 18.40
CA GLN A 269 17.83 -4.61 19.15
C GLN A 269 16.50 -4.73 18.40
N HIS A 270 15.43 -4.95 19.15
CA HIS A 270 14.06 -4.94 18.63
C HIS A 270 13.43 -3.58 18.89
N LEU A 271 12.52 -3.17 18.02
CA LEU A 271 11.75 -1.95 18.16
C LEU A 271 10.73 -2.11 19.29
N THR A 272 10.43 -0.98 19.95
CA THR A 272 9.42 -0.89 21.00
C THR A 272 8.18 -0.14 20.52
N GLU A 273 7.12 -0.13 21.34
CA GLU A 273 5.92 0.68 21.10
C GLU A 273 6.22 2.16 20.87
N GLN A 274 7.20 2.71 21.60
CA GLN A 274 7.63 4.09 21.42
C GLN A 274 8.35 4.32 20.09
N ASP A 275 9.20 3.36 19.66
CA ASP A 275 9.87 3.43 18.35
C ASP A 275 8.84 3.47 17.20
N LEU A 276 7.82 2.61 17.28
CA LEU A 276 6.75 2.56 16.29
C LEU A 276 5.89 3.83 16.34
N THR A 277 5.51 4.30 17.53
CA THR A 277 4.72 5.54 17.68
C THR A 277 5.40 6.73 17.01
N ASN A 278 6.73 6.84 17.18
CA ASN A 278 7.54 7.89 16.57
C ASN A 278 7.69 7.76 15.04
N ASN A 279 7.34 6.60 14.47
CA ASN A 279 7.47 6.30 13.04
C ASN A 279 6.16 5.76 12.43
N SER A 280 5.02 6.10 13.04
CA SER A 280 3.69 5.66 12.62
C SER A 280 3.24 6.26 11.29
N ASP A 281 3.96 7.26 10.79
CA ASP A 281 3.78 7.86 9.47
C ASP A 281 4.29 6.97 8.33
N VAL A 282 5.26 6.08 8.60
CA VAL A 282 5.88 5.19 7.60
C VAL A 282 5.74 3.70 7.91
N PHE A 283 5.47 3.32 9.16
CA PHE A 283 5.35 1.93 9.56
C PHE A 283 4.02 1.59 10.22
N THR A 284 3.50 0.42 9.83
CA THR A 284 2.41 -0.30 10.50
C THR A 284 2.95 -1.58 11.12
N GLN A 285 2.36 -2.04 12.22
CA GLN A 285 2.83 -3.19 12.99
C GLN A 285 1.87 -4.37 12.89
N GLU A 286 2.42 -5.56 12.64
CA GLU A 286 1.70 -6.83 12.55
C GLU A 286 2.50 -7.94 13.25
N CYS A 287 1.99 -9.17 13.31
CA CYS A 287 2.55 -10.22 14.16
C CYS A 287 3.52 -11.12 13.39
N HIS A 288 4.68 -11.39 13.96
CA HIS A 288 5.53 -12.51 13.53
C HIS A 288 5.42 -13.72 14.46
N THR A 289 5.35 -13.48 15.79
CA THR A 289 4.99 -14.39 16.89
C THR A 289 4.94 -13.59 18.20
N TYR A 290 4.60 -14.20 19.34
CA TYR A 290 4.79 -13.56 20.65
C TYR A 290 6.25 -13.66 21.10
N LEU A 291 6.77 -14.88 21.25
CA LEU A 291 8.18 -15.17 21.61
C LEU A 291 8.81 -16.22 20.70
N ASN A 292 7.99 -17.05 20.07
CA ASN A 292 8.42 -18.22 19.34
C ASN A 292 8.97 -17.89 17.95
N HIS A 293 10.27 -17.65 17.82
CA HIS A 293 10.93 -17.40 16.53
C HIS A 293 11.68 -18.64 16.03
N GLU A 294 11.02 -19.80 16.07
CA GLU A 294 11.57 -21.10 15.68
C GLU A 294 10.79 -21.68 14.48
N HIS A 295 11.26 -22.81 13.95
CA HIS A 295 10.54 -23.56 12.90
C HIS A 295 9.19 -24.10 13.41
N LEU A 296 8.10 -23.41 13.05
CA LEU A 296 6.76 -23.66 13.56
C LEU A 296 6.22 -25.06 13.18
N SER A 297 6.60 -25.60 12.01
CA SER A 297 6.14 -26.93 11.57
C SER A 297 6.69 -28.07 12.43
N GLN A 298 7.75 -27.80 13.20
CA GLN A 298 8.36 -28.77 14.13
C GLN A 298 7.69 -28.77 15.51
N GLN A 299 6.66 -27.95 15.70
CA GLN A 299 6.02 -27.74 17.00
C GLN A 299 4.57 -28.21 16.98
N SER A 300 4.06 -28.51 18.17
CA SER A 300 2.64 -28.90 18.30
C SER A 300 1.70 -27.73 18.01
N TYR A 301 0.56 -28.02 17.40
CA TYR A 301 -0.55 -27.07 17.21
C TYR A 301 -0.81 -26.19 18.46
N SER A 302 -0.90 -26.82 19.65
CA SER A 302 -1.22 -26.11 20.89
C SER A 302 -0.15 -25.10 21.30
N TYR A 303 1.13 -25.40 21.04
CA TYR A 303 2.23 -24.50 21.35
C TYR A 303 2.18 -23.26 20.44
N VAL A 304 2.06 -23.47 19.13
CA VAL A 304 1.91 -22.38 18.15
C VAL A 304 0.67 -21.54 18.45
N TYR A 305 -0.50 -22.17 18.64
CA TYR A 305 -1.74 -21.47 18.94
C TYR A 305 -1.65 -20.63 20.23
N ASN A 306 -1.07 -21.18 21.31
CA ASN A 306 -0.96 -20.46 22.57
C ASN A 306 0.02 -19.27 22.50
N ASP A 307 1.10 -19.37 21.72
CA ASP A 307 2.00 -18.25 21.45
C ASP A 307 1.27 -17.15 20.66
N LEU A 308 0.57 -17.50 19.58
CA LEU A 308 -0.20 -16.55 18.78
C LEU A 308 -1.33 -15.90 19.58
N MET A 309 -2.00 -16.63 20.46
CA MET A 309 -3.03 -16.06 21.34
C MET A 309 -2.42 -15.08 22.36
N GLN A 310 -1.22 -15.34 22.88
CA GLN A 310 -0.51 -14.35 23.71
C GLN A 310 -0.20 -13.09 22.91
N SER A 311 0.26 -13.25 21.67
CA SER A 311 0.46 -12.13 20.75
C SER A 311 -0.82 -11.32 20.58
N GLN A 312 -1.94 -11.96 20.19
CA GLN A 312 -3.22 -11.27 19.95
C GLN A 312 -3.78 -10.58 21.19
N ASN A 313 -3.56 -11.15 22.38
CA ASN A 313 -3.98 -10.54 23.64
C ASN A 313 -3.14 -9.30 23.98
N ALA A 314 -1.86 -9.29 23.61
CA ALA A 314 -0.96 -8.17 23.87
C ALA A 314 -1.09 -7.07 22.79
N TYR A 315 -1.13 -7.46 21.53
CA TYR A 315 -1.29 -6.60 20.36
C TYR A 315 -2.17 -7.30 19.31
N PRO A 316 -3.42 -6.86 19.11
CA PRO A 316 -4.37 -7.53 18.22
C PRO A 316 -4.05 -7.26 16.74
N SER A 317 -3.10 -8.01 16.20
CA SER A 317 -2.71 -7.96 14.79
C SER A 317 -3.78 -8.52 13.85
N LYS A 318 -3.77 -8.03 12.61
CA LYS A 318 -4.59 -8.55 11.51
C LYS A 318 -3.83 -9.61 10.73
N TYR A 319 -2.52 -9.42 10.57
CA TYR A 319 -1.70 -10.17 9.64
C TYR A 319 -0.52 -10.84 10.35
N PHE A 320 -0.04 -11.91 9.72
CA PHE A 320 1.00 -12.78 10.25
C PHE A 320 2.12 -13.01 9.24
N ALA A 321 3.37 -13.08 9.66
CA ALA A 321 4.45 -13.64 8.84
C ALA A 321 4.96 -14.92 9.49
N TYR A 322 5.18 -16.00 8.73
CA TYR A 322 5.73 -17.23 9.28
C TYR A 322 7.24 -17.07 9.52
N PRO A 323 7.78 -17.32 10.73
CA PRO A 323 9.22 -17.42 10.95
C PRO A 323 9.86 -18.40 9.97
N TYR A 324 10.93 -17.96 9.31
CA TYR A 324 11.63 -18.71 8.24
C TYR A 324 10.75 -19.09 7.04
N GLY A 325 9.54 -18.54 6.94
CA GLY A 325 8.53 -19.01 5.98
C GLY A 325 8.07 -20.46 6.23
N ASP A 326 8.30 -21.00 7.42
CA ASP A 326 8.02 -22.40 7.76
C ASP A 326 6.59 -22.57 8.28
N PHE A 327 5.82 -23.44 7.61
CA PHE A 327 4.44 -23.73 7.97
C PHE A 327 4.00 -25.09 7.43
N ASP A 328 2.97 -25.65 8.08
CA ASP A 328 2.23 -26.80 7.60
C ASP A 328 0.72 -26.61 7.84
N ALA A 329 -0.06 -27.67 7.64
CA ALA A 329 -1.51 -27.62 7.82
C ALA A 329 -1.93 -27.32 9.27
N ASP A 330 -1.18 -27.79 10.27
CA ASP A 330 -1.48 -27.55 11.69
C ASP A 330 -1.10 -26.12 12.09
N VAL A 331 0.00 -25.57 11.57
CA VAL A 331 0.39 -24.17 11.75
C VAL A 331 -0.67 -23.24 11.13
N ILE A 332 -1.09 -23.47 9.88
CA ILE A 332 -2.16 -22.67 9.23
C ILE A 332 -3.45 -22.72 10.07
N LYS A 333 -3.79 -23.90 10.61
CA LYS A 333 -4.96 -24.07 11.48
C LYS A 333 -4.83 -23.23 12.75
N ALA A 334 -3.64 -23.18 13.38
CA ALA A 334 -3.38 -22.39 14.58
C ALA A 334 -3.49 -20.89 14.29
N VAL A 335 -2.92 -20.41 13.17
CA VAL A 335 -3.00 -19.02 12.72
C VAL A 335 -4.46 -18.59 12.53
N LYS A 336 -5.26 -19.42 11.84
CA LYS A 336 -6.71 -19.19 11.68
C LYS A 336 -7.46 -19.14 13.01
N ALA A 337 -7.17 -20.11 13.89
CA ALA A 337 -7.82 -20.20 15.19
C ALA A 337 -7.49 -18.99 16.10
N ALA A 338 -6.30 -18.41 15.97
CA ALA A 338 -5.89 -17.21 16.68
C ALA A 338 -6.59 -15.92 16.17
N GLY A 339 -7.32 -15.99 15.05
CA GLY A 339 -8.09 -14.87 14.51
C GLY A 339 -7.33 -13.99 13.51
N LEU A 340 -6.15 -14.42 13.05
CA LEU A 340 -5.37 -13.72 12.01
C LEU A 340 -6.06 -13.89 10.65
N LYS A 341 -6.09 -12.80 9.87
CA LYS A 341 -6.85 -12.69 8.61
C LYS A 341 -6.06 -13.11 7.37
N ALA A 342 -4.74 -13.02 7.44
CA ALA A 342 -3.83 -13.41 6.36
C ALA A 342 -2.44 -13.74 6.93
N ALA A 343 -1.66 -14.53 6.19
CA ALA A 343 -0.32 -14.91 6.55
C ALA A 343 0.65 -14.93 5.35
N PHE A 344 1.88 -14.49 5.60
CA PHE A 344 2.93 -14.25 4.61
C PHE A 344 4.08 -15.27 4.73
N THR A 345 4.53 -15.78 3.58
CA THR A 345 5.60 -16.77 3.42
C THR A 345 6.86 -16.11 2.85
N ILE A 346 7.87 -16.90 2.46
CA ILE A 346 9.07 -16.43 1.75
C ILE A 346 9.18 -16.99 0.32
N VAL A 347 8.07 -17.52 -0.22
CA VAL A 347 8.06 -18.03 -1.59
C VAL A 347 8.22 -16.86 -2.56
N GLY A 348 9.33 -16.81 -3.30
CA GLY A 348 9.64 -15.73 -4.22
C GLY A 348 8.83 -15.80 -5.52
N ARG A 349 7.66 -15.17 -5.52
CA ARG A 349 6.82 -14.91 -6.70
C ARG A 349 5.86 -13.76 -6.41
N ASP A 350 5.24 -13.24 -7.46
CA ASP A 350 4.20 -12.23 -7.29
C ASP A 350 2.91 -12.82 -6.70
N VAL A 351 2.18 -11.94 -6.01
CA VAL A 351 0.81 -12.16 -5.54
C VAL A 351 -0.17 -11.90 -6.68
N VAL A 352 -1.22 -12.70 -6.79
CA VAL A 352 -2.30 -12.52 -7.77
C VAL A 352 -3.67 -12.48 -7.09
N ILE A 353 -4.69 -12.01 -7.81
CA ILE A 353 -6.08 -12.09 -7.34
C ILE A 353 -6.47 -13.55 -7.09
N GLY A 354 -7.07 -13.82 -5.95
CA GLY A 354 -7.49 -15.16 -5.52
C GLY A 354 -6.39 -15.99 -4.85
N GLU A 355 -5.24 -15.37 -4.52
CA GLU A 355 -4.18 -16.00 -3.72
C GLU A 355 -4.73 -16.58 -2.40
N ASN A 356 -4.15 -17.68 -1.94
CA ASN A 356 -4.49 -18.18 -0.62
C ASN A 356 -4.00 -17.18 0.44
N LEU A 357 -4.95 -16.56 1.15
CA LEU A 357 -4.67 -15.53 2.16
C LEU A 357 -3.71 -15.99 3.27
N TYR A 358 -3.53 -17.30 3.48
CA TYR A 358 -2.63 -17.84 4.50
C TYR A 358 -1.28 -18.32 3.95
N GLU A 359 -1.00 -18.09 2.66
CA GLU A 359 0.24 -18.50 1.98
C GLU A 359 0.75 -17.40 1.04
N ILE A 360 0.63 -16.12 1.44
CA ILE A 360 0.96 -14.99 0.57
C ILE A 360 2.47 -15.00 0.26
N PRO A 361 2.90 -15.05 -1.01
CA PRO A 361 4.31 -15.09 -1.39
C PRO A 361 5.00 -13.72 -1.18
N ARG A 362 6.32 -13.76 -0.94
CA ARG A 362 7.18 -12.57 -0.81
C ARG A 362 8.56 -12.85 -1.41
N TYR A 363 9.15 -11.85 -2.05
CA TYR A 363 10.55 -11.88 -2.45
C TYR A 363 11.41 -11.45 -1.28
N MET A 364 12.23 -12.37 -0.77
CA MET A 364 13.27 -12.03 0.19
C MET A 364 14.35 -11.19 -0.49
N VAL A 365 14.58 -9.99 0.02
CA VAL A 365 15.66 -9.12 -0.46
C VAL A 365 16.93 -9.46 0.33
N THR A 366 17.97 -9.85 -0.38
CA THR A 366 19.30 -10.17 0.16
C THR A 366 20.34 -9.15 -0.26
N SER A 367 21.48 -9.07 0.43
CA SER A 367 22.62 -8.24 0.09
C SER A 367 23.89 -9.10 -0.03
N PRO A 368 24.74 -8.88 -1.05
CA PRO A 368 24.59 -7.86 -2.09
C PRO A 368 23.59 -8.27 -3.17
N MET A 369 22.72 -7.35 -3.58
CA MET A 369 21.86 -7.50 -4.75
C MET A 369 22.22 -6.48 -5.82
N SER A 370 22.33 -6.93 -7.07
CA SER A 370 22.54 -6.01 -8.18
C SER A 370 21.25 -5.25 -8.52
N ASN A 371 21.36 -4.03 -9.02
CA ASN A 371 20.19 -3.27 -9.50
C ASN A 371 19.38 -4.06 -10.54
N GLN A 372 20.05 -4.85 -11.39
CA GLN A 372 19.39 -5.65 -12.40
C GLN A 372 18.61 -6.81 -11.78
N ASP A 373 19.13 -7.45 -10.73
CA ASP A 373 18.43 -8.52 -10.03
C ASP A 373 17.25 -7.97 -9.22
N PHE A 374 17.42 -6.83 -8.56
CA PHE A 374 16.32 -6.16 -7.87
C PHE A 374 15.18 -5.80 -8.84
N LEU A 375 15.51 -5.27 -10.02
CA LEU A 375 14.50 -4.96 -11.04
C LEU A 375 13.76 -6.21 -11.57
N LYS A 376 14.30 -7.44 -11.43
CA LYS A 376 13.56 -8.66 -11.77
C LYS A 376 12.43 -8.96 -10.79
N TYR A 377 12.48 -8.43 -9.56
CA TYR A 377 11.34 -8.55 -8.64
C TYR A 377 10.21 -7.61 -9.01
N LEU A 378 10.47 -6.57 -9.80
CA LEU A 378 9.44 -5.63 -10.23
C LEU A 378 8.79 -6.05 -11.57
N ASN A 379 9.55 -6.63 -12.51
CA ASN A 379 9.15 -6.83 -13.90
C ASN A 379 8.45 -8.14 -14.25
#